data_AF-B9TQE4-F1
#
_entry.id   AF-B9TQE4-F1
#
_cell.length_a   1.000
_cell.length_b   1.000
_cell.length_c   1.000
_cell.angle_alpha   90.00
_cell.angle_beta   90.00
_cell.angle_gamma   90.00
#
_symmetry.space_group_name_H-M   'P 1'
#
loop_
_entity.id
_entity.type
_entity.pdbx_description
1 polymer ?
#
loop_
_entity_poly.entity_id
_entity_poly.type
_entity_poly.pdbx_seq_one_letter_code
_entity_poly.pdbx_strand_id
1 'polypeptide(L)'
;MLIAAEASGDNLGAGLAKTLRTRLGDKVRFVGVGGARMAAEGVESPFDISELSILGLFEGLKAYPRVLRRLKDVEALAAREKPDVAVLIDAWGFNIRLAKRLRTLDPSMALIKYVAPQVWASRPGRAK
;
A
#
# COMPACT_ATOMS: atom_id res chain seq x y z
N MET A 1 -1.10 1.72 9.26
CA MET A 1 -0.64 0.75 8.25
C MET A 1 -0.18 1.49 6.99
N LEU A 2 1.01 1.18 6.47
CA LEU A 2 1.58 1.77 5.24
C LEU A 2 1.69 0.69 4.16
N ILE A 3 1.19 0.95 2.95
CA ILE A 3 1.18 -0.03 1.86
C ILE A 3 1.83 0.55 0.63
N ALA A 4 3.00 0.04 0.27
CA ALA A 4 3.67 0.25 -1.00
C ALA A 4 3.86 -1.09 -1.72
N ALA A 5 3.35 -1.20 -2.95
CA ALA A 5 3.44 -2.43 -3.75
C ALA A 5 4.49 -2.34 -4.87
N GLU A 6 5.31 -1.29 -4.87
CA GLU A 6 6.35 -1.02 -5.87
C GLU A 6 7.48 -0.18 -5.28
N ALA A 7 8.64 -0.15 -5.95
CA ALA A 7 9.85 0.51 -5.45
C ALA A 7 9.72 2.04 -5.31
N SER A 8 8.95 2.71 -6.19
CA SER A 8 8.68 4.15 -6.06
C SER A 8 7.89 4.44 -4.78
N GLY A 9 6.86 3.63 -4.51
CA GLY A 9 6.07 3.70 -3.30
C GLY A 9 6.88 3.36 -2.04
N ASP A 10 7.81 2.41 -2.10
CA ASP A 10 8.67 2.02 -0.97
C ASP A 10 9.49 3.21 -0.48
N ASN A 11 10.08 3.98 -1.41
CA ASN A 11 10.83 5.18 -1.04
C ASN A 11 9.95 6.24 -0.36
N LEU A 12 8.75 6.49 -0.88
CA LEU A 12 7.80 7.43 -0.29
C LEU A 12 7.32 6.97 1.08
N GLY A 13 7.04 5.67 1.23
CA GLY A 13 6.60 5.07 2.49
C GLY A 13 7.67 5.13 3.57
N ALA A 14 8.95 4.90 3.22
CA ALA A 14 10.06 5.06 4.15
C ALA A 14 10.17 6.50 4.65
N GLY A 15 10.14 7.48 3.73
CA GLY A 15 10.16 8.91 4.10
C GLY A 15 8.99 9.31 5.00
N LEU A 16 7.80 8.77 4.73
CA LEU A 16 6.60 8.99 5.55
C LEU A 16 6.75 8.36 6.95
N ALA A 17 7.17 7.09 7.03
CA ALA A 17 7.39 6.38 8.29
C ALA A 17 8.40 7.12 9.17
N LYS A 18 9.54 7.50 8.61
CA LYS A 18 10.58 8.29 9.28
C LYS A 18 10.02 9.60 9.83
N THR A 19 9.32 10.37 8.99
CA THR A 19 8.77 11.68 9.39
C THR A 19 7.72 11.55 10.49
N LEU A 20 6.83 10.58 10.38
CA LEU A 20 5.81 10.32 11.41
C LEU A 20 6.45 9.86 12.73
N ARG A 21 7.46 8.99 12.68
CA ARG A 21 8.21 8.56 13.85
C ARG A 21 8.90 9.74 14.54
N THR A 22 9.55 10.62 13.78
CA THR A 22 10.19 11.83 14.33
C THR A 22 9.18 12.76 15.02
N ARG A 23 7.96 12.88 14.47
CA ARG A 23 6.95 13.80 15.02
C ARG A 23 6.15 13.20 16.19
N LEU A 24 5.91 11.90 16.19
CA LEU A 24 4.97 11.24 17.10
C LEU A 24 5.66 10.32 18.11
N GLY A 25 6.92 9.94 17.87
CA GLY A 25 7.66 9.00 18.72
C GLY A 25 6.93 7.67 18.86
N ASP A 26 6.82 7.18 20.10
CA ASP A 26 6.20 5.89 20.42
C ASP A 26 4.67 5.89 20.32
N LYS A 27 4.06 7.05 20.04
CA LYS A 27 2.61 7.16 19.80
C LYS A 27 2.20 6.62 18.43
N VAL A 28 3.16 6.24 17.58
CA VAL A 28 2.88 5.64 16.27
C VAL A 28 3.55 4.28 16.16
N ARG A 29 2.79 3.32 15.65
CA ARG A 29 3.27 1.99 15.29
C ARG A 29 3.02 1.75 13.81
N PHE A 30 4.03 1.23 13.11
CA PHE A 30 3.91 0.91 11.71
C PHE A 30 3.78 -0.60 11.49
N VAL A 31 2.89 -0.94 10.57
CA VAL A 31 2.71 -2.27 9.98
C VAL A 31 2.37 -2.06 8.52
N GLY A 32 2.60 -3.07 7.68
CA GLY A 32 2.05 -3.05 6.33
C GLY A 32 2.92 -3.77 5.33
N VAL A 33 3.07 -3.17 4.15
CA VAL A 33 3.77 -3.76 3.01
C VAL A 33 4.71 -2.72 2.44
N GLY A 34 5.95 -3.12 2.20
CA GLY A 34 6.98 -2.27 1.65
C GLY A 34 8.20 -3.08 1.25
N GLY A 35 9.14 -2.42 0.60
CA GLY A 35 10.42 -2.98 0.22
C GLY A 35 11.48 -2.73 1.28
N ALA A 36 12.74 -2.80 0.85
CA ALA A 36 13.89 -2.66 1.75
C ALA A 36 13.94 -1.31 2.47
N ARG A 37 13.46 -0.21 1.85
CA ARG A 37 13.51 1.12 2.47
C ARG A 37 12.51 1.24 3.60
N MET A 38 11.28 0.76 3.40
CA MET A 38 10.27 0.72 4.47
C MET A 38 10.65 -0.28 5.57
N ALA A 39 11.28 -1.40 5.22
CA ALA A 39 11.79 -2.36 6.20
C ALA A 39 12.86 -1.72 7.11
N ALA A 40 13.75 -0.89 6.57
CA ALA A 40 14.75 -0.15 7.35
C ALA A 40 14.12 0.83 8.37
N GLU A 41 12.88 1.28 8.11
CA GLU A 41 12.08 2.12 9.02
C GLU A 41 11.18 1.30 9.96
N GLY A 42 11.36 -0.04 10.00
CA GLY A 42 10.64 -0.96 10.85
C GLY A 42 9.25 -1.37 10.34
N VAL A 43 8.98 -1.22 9.03
CA VAL A 43 7.75 -1.73 8.41
C VAL A 43 8.02 -3.11 7.82
N GLU A 44 7.65 -4.14 8.56
CA GLU A 44 7.86 -5.53 8.13
C GLU A 44 6.78 -5.96 7.14
N SER A 45 7.22 -6.36 5.94
CA SER A 45 6.33 -6.82 4.88
C SER A 45 6.08 -8.32 4.98
N PRO A 46 4.83 -8.81 4.87
CA PRO A 46 4.52 -10.24 4.85
C PRO A 46 4.98 -10.95 3.57
N PHE A 47 5.48 -10.21 2.58
CA PHE A 47 5.98 -10.74 1.31
C PHE A 47 6.92 -9.75 0.62
N ASP A 48 7.71 -10.24 -0.34
CA ASP A 48 8.54 -9.39 -1.18
C ASP A 48 7.69 -8.66 -2.23
N ILE A 49 7.78 -7.33 -2.24
CA ILE A 49 7.05 -6.47 -3.18
C ILE A 49 7.58 -6.59 -4.63
N SER A 50 8.79 -7.12 -4.83
CA SER A 50 9.32 -7.42 -6.16
C SER A 50 8.41 -8.40 -6.92
N GLU A 51 7.69 -9.26 -6.19
CA GLU A 51 6.73 -10.19 -6.76
C GLU A 51 5.51 -9.52 -7.40
N LEU A 52 5.22 -8.26 -7.04
CA LEU A 52 4.13 -7.44 -7.57
C LEU A 52 4.56 -6.55 -8.74
N SER A 53 5.87 -6.49 -9.03
CA SER A 53 6.38 -5.77 -10.19
C SER A 53 6.02 -6.55 -11.47
N ILE A 54 5.17 -5.97 -12.30
CA ILE A 54 4.72 -6.57 -13.56
C ILE A 54 5.40 -5.82 -14.70
N LEU A 55 6.23 -6.50 -15.48
CA LEU A 55 6.83 -5.96 -16.69
C LEU A 55 5.90 -6.26 -17.88
N GLY A 56 4.96 -5.34 -18.15
CA GLY A 56 4.14 -5.37 -19.38
C GLY A 56 2.77 -6.06 -19.29
N LEU A 57 1.96 -5.86 -20.34
CA LEU A 57 0.53 -6.18 -20.37
C LEU A 57 0.23 -7.69 -20.33
N PHE A 58 1.06 -8.51 -20.99
CA PHE A 58 0.90 -9.98 -21.05
C PHE A 58 1.34 -10.69 -19.76
N GLU A 59 2.38 -10.20 -19.09
CA GLU A 59 2.77 -10.70 -17.77
C GLU A 59 1.73 -10.36 -16.70
N GLY A 60 1.01 -9.24 -16.87
CA GLY A 60 -0.03 -8.80 -15.94
C GLY A 60 -1.19 -9.78 -15.75
N LEU A 61 -1.58 -10.50 -16.80
CA LEU A 61 -2.64 -11.52 -16.71
C LEU A 61 -2.18 -12.75 -15.91
N LYS A 62 -0.94 -13.20 -16.09
CA LYS A 62 -0.36 -14.32 -15.32
C LYS A 62 -0.07 -13.93 -13.87
N ALA A 63 0.21 -12.66 -13.61
CA ALA A 63 0.43 -12.13 -12.27
C ALA A 63 -0.87 -11.94 -11.47
N TYR A 64 -2.03 -11.94 -12.11
CA TYR A 64 -3.30 -11.64 -11.46
C TYR A 64 -3.64 -12.56 -10.25
N PRO A 65 -3.50 -13.90 -10.33
CA PRO A 65 -3.72 -14.77 -9.17
C PRO A 65 -2.76 -14.45 -8.01
N ARG A 66 -1.51 -14.10 -8.33
CA ARG A 66 -0.51 -13.69 -7.33
C ARG A 66 -0.93 -12.40 -6.64
N VAL A 67 -1.38 -11.40 -7.39
CA VAL A 67 -1.93 -10.15 -6.84
C VAL A 67 -3.09 -10.44 -5.90
N LEU A 68 -4.02 -11.32 -6.29
CA LEU A 68 -5.14 -11.71 -5.42
C LEU A 68 -4.70 -12.39 -4.13
N ARG A 69 -3.64 -13.21 -4.17
CA ARG A 69 -3.02 -13.81 -2.99
C ARG A 69 -2.42 -12.74 -2.09
N ARG A 70 -1.61 -11.83 -2.65
CA ARG A 70 -0.98 -10.75 -1.89
C ARG A 70 -2.02 -9.81 -1.27
N LEU A 71 -3.13 -9.54 -1.94
CA LEU A 71 -4.27 -8.81 -1.35
C LEU A 71 -4.83 -9.52 -0.11
N LYS A 72 -4.94 -10.86 -0.11
CA LYS A 72 -5.38 -11.62 1.07
C LYS A 72 -4.35 -11.54 2.20
N ASP A 73 -3.06 -11.56 1.88
CA ASP A 73 -2.00 -11.42 2.89
C ASP A 73 -2.11 -10.07 3.62
N VAL A 74 -2.36 -8.98 2.89
CA VAL A 74 -2.56 -7.64 3.49
C VAL A 74 -3.86 -7.55 4.29
N GLU A 75 -4.94 -8.15 3.79
CA GLU A 75 -6.23 -8.20 4.48
C GLU A 75 -6.12 -8.96 5.81
N ALA A 76 -5.42 -10.10 5.82
CA ALA A 76 -5.13 -10.85 7.03
C ALA A 76 -4.26 -10.06 8.02
N LEU A 77 -3.26 -9.34 7.52
CA LEU A 77 -2.46 -8.42 8.33
C LEU A 77 -3.33 -7.32 8.95
N ALA A 78 -4.21 -6.70 8.18
CA ALA A 78 -5.10 -5.64 8.67
C ALA A 78 -6.09 -6.17 9.73
N ALA A 79 -6.64 -7.37 9.53
CA ALA A 79 -7.54 -8.00 10.47
C ALA A 79 -6.86 -8.30 11.82
N ARG A 80 -5.59 -8.72 11.78
CA ARG A 80 -4.79 -9.02 12.96
C ARG A 80 -4.35 -7.75 13.69
N GLU A 81 -3.80 -6.79 12.95
CA GLU A 81 -3.14 -5.61 13.51
C GLU A 81 -4.11 -4.47 13.84
N LYS A 82 -5.32 -4.51 13.27
CA LYS A 82 -6.40 -3.52 13.44
C LYS A 82 -5.90 -2.07 13.38
N PRO A 83 -5.30 -1.64 12.26
CA PRO A 83 -4.70 -0.31 12.16
C PRO A 83 -5.77 0.79 12.15
N ASP A 84 -5.50 1.91 12.82
CA ASP A 84 -6.41 3.07 12.83
C ASP A 84 -6.53 3.75 11.45
N VAL A 85 -5.42 3.74 10.70
CA VAL A 85 -5.30 4.37 9.38
C VAL A 85 -4.54 3.45 8.43
N ALA A 86 -5.01 3.32 7.19
CA ALA A 86 -4.26 2.71 6.09
C ALA A 86 -3.89 3.75 5.04
N VAL A 87 -2.59 3.90 4.79
CA VAL A 87 -2.04 4.78 3.75
C VAL A 87 -1.62 3.92 2.54
N LEU A 88 -2.34 4.11 1.45
CA LEU A 88 -2.18 3.41 0.17
C LEU A 88 -1.26 4.21 -0.75
N ILE A 89 0.01 3.84 -0.78
CA ILE A 89 1.10 4.58 -1.42
C ILE A 89 1.26 4.07 -2.85
N ASP A 90 1.04 4.97 -3.81
CA ASP A 90 1.16 4.70 -5.25
C ASP A 90 0.34 3.48 -5.74
N ALA A 91 0.83 2.66 -6.67
CA ALA A 91 0.33 1.36 -7.11
C ALA A 91 -1.20 1.26 -7.33
N TRP A 92 -1.75 2.13 -8.19
CA TRP A 92 -3.20 2.29 -8.37
C TRP A 92 -3.97 0.96 -8.53
N GLY A 93 -3.49 0.07 -9.42
CA GLY A 93 -4.17 -1.20 -9.73
C GLY A 93 -4.28 -2.15 -8.52
N PHE A 94 -3.25 -2.19 -7.68
CA PHE A 94 -3.24 -2.97 -6.44
C PHE A 94 -4.06 -2.28 -5.35
N ASN A 95 -3.77 -1.01 -5.11
CA ASN A 95 -4.33 -0.25 -4.00
C ASN A 95 -5.84 0.01 -4.11
N ILE A 96 -6.41 0.15 -5.31
CA ILE A 96 -7.87 0.29 -5.45
C ILE A 96 -8.62 -0.99 -5.06
N ARG A 97 -8.04 -2.16 -5.33
CA ARG A 97 -8.62 -3.46 -4.94
C ARG A 97 -8.46 -3.67 -3.44
N LEU A 98 -7.30 -3.33 -2.90
CA LEU A 98 -7.06 -3.38 -1.47
C LEU A 98 -8.00 -2.45 -0.70
N ALA A 99 -8.19 -1.22 -1.15
CA ALA A 99 -9.10 -0.26 -0.52
C ALA A 99 -10.52 -0.82 -0.35
N LYS A 100 -11.04 -1.51 -1.38
CA LYS A 100 -12.37 -2.15 -1.32
C LYS A 100 -12.42 -3.25 -0.27
N ARG A 101 -11.37 -4.07 -0.17
CA ARG A 101 -11.27 -5.14 0.83
C ARG A 101 -11.15 -4.58 2.24
N LEU A 102 -10.27 -3.60 2.45
CA LEU A 102 -10.11 -2.94 3.75
C LEU A 102 -11.40 -2.26 4.20
N ARG A 103 -12.14 -1.60 3.28
CA ARG A 103 -13.44 -1.01 3.60
C ARG A 103 -14.50 -2.05 3.96
N THR A 104 -14.45 -3.23 3.34
CA THR A 104 -15.35 -4.34 3.66
C THR A 104 -15.00 -4.95 5.02
N LEU A 105 -13.70 -5.08 5.31
CA LEU A 105 -13.16 -5.60 6.57
C LEU A 105 -13.50 -4.67 7.75
N ASP A 106 -13.28 -3.37 7.56
CA ASP A 106 -13.56 -2.34 8.56
C ASP A 106 -14.04 -1.05 7.87
N PRO A 107 -15.36 -0.77 7.90
CA PRO A 107 -15.92 0.45 7.34
C PRO A 107 -15.45 1.73 8.03
N SER A 108 -14.95 1.66 9.27
CA SER A 108 -14.52 2.81 10.07
C SER A 108 -13.07 3.20 9.84
N MET A 109 -12.24 2.29 9.32
CA MET A 109 -10.83 2.54 9.05
C MET A 109 -10.63 3.73 8.10
N ALA A 110 -9.76 4.66 8.48
CA ALA A 110 -9.39 5.78 7.63
C ALA A 110 -8.49 5.29 6.49
N LEU A 111 -8.92 5.52 5.24
CA LEU A 111 -8.15 5.14 4.05
C LEU A 111 -7.62 6.40 3.35
N ILE A 112 -6.30 6.50 3.24
CA ILE A 112 -5.61 7.64 2.61
C ILE A 112 -4.91 7.15 1.36
N LYS A 113 -5.21 7.73 0.19
CA LYS A 113 -4.40 7.51 -1.02
C LYS A 113 -3.26 8.52 -1.04
N TYR A 114 -2.03 8.03 -1.00
CA TYR A 114 -0.84 8.87 -1.17
C TYR A 114 -0.32 8.71 -2.60
N VAL A 115 -0.11 9.84 -3.28
CA VAL A 115 0.10 9.98 -4.74
C VAL A 115 -1.20 9.83 -5.53
N ALA A 116 -1.58 10.91 -6.23
CA ALA A 116 -2.70 10.94 -7.15
C ALA A 116 -2.38 10.13 -8.41
N PRO A 117 -3.33 9.39 -8.98
CA PRO A 117 -3.09 8.66 -10.21
C PRO A 117 -2.79 9.62 -11.36
N GLN A 118 -1.73 9.35 -12.12
CA GLN A 118 -1.32 10.14 -13.28
C GLN A 118 -2.43 10.29 -14.35
N VAL A 119 -3.38 9.35 -14.39
CA VAL A 119 -4.53 9.39 -15.31
C VAL A 119 -5.50 10.54 -14.99
N TRP A 120 -5.51 11.04 -13.75
CA TRP A 120 -6.29 12.23 -13.37
C TRP A 120 -5.61 13.52 -13.80
N ALA A 121 -4.28 13.55 -13.82
CA ALA A 121 -3.51 14.69 -14.33
C ALA A 121 -3.55 14.79 -15.87
N SER A 122 -3.76 13.68 -16.57
CA SER A 122 -3.72 13.62 -18.05
C SER A 122 -5.08 13.64 -18.74
N ARG A 123 -6.20 13.43 -18.03
CA ARG A 123 -7.56 13.47 -18.59
C ARG A 123 -8.50 14.31 -17.71
N PRO A 124 -8.83 15.56 -18.11
CA PRO A 124 -9.54 16.54 -17.29
C PRO A 124 -10.91 16.11 -16.73
N GLY A 125 -11.53 15.05 -17.25
CA GLY A 125 -12.86 14.58 -16.83
C GLY A 125 -12.90 13.54 -15.71
N ARG A 126 -11.76 13.01 -15.24
CA ARG A 126 -11.72 11.93 -14.22
C ARG A 126 -11.45 12.39 -12.79
N ALA A 127 -11.19 13.69 -12.59
CA ALA A 127 -11.00 14.28 -11.27
C ALA A 127 -12.33 14.75 -10.62
N LYS A 128 -13.48 14.47 -11.24
CA LYS A 128 -14.82 14.72 -10.70
C LYS A 128 -15.28 13.57 -9.81
#